data_AF-A0A368VHA3-F1
#
_entry.id   AF-A0A368VHA3-F1
#
_cell.length_a   1.000
_cell.length_b   1.000
_cell.length_c   1.000
_cell.angle_alpha   90.00
_cell.angle_beta   90.00
_cell.angle_gamma   90.00
#
_symmetry.space_group_name_H-M   'P 1'
#
loop_
_entity.id
_entity.type
_entity.pdbx_description
1 polymer ?
#
loop_
_entity_poly.entity_id
_entity_poly.type
_entity_poly.pdbx_seq_one_letter_code
_entity_poly.pdbx_strand_id
1 'polypeptide(L)'
;MRARLLGGTDHARALRELRHRRVNFTAEQVHPAGWHFDTHRHPVAYERPGPPEPGGAWELACELVRDYEFSAPELIRATYDRHVPLSGRNMLLEGRFFGLRFYMGVRVTHVVDEERDGIRVWGWGYETLKGHLEQGRMDYEVVKDLTSGLVEFVITGYSRRAPTLGPLVKLGWWLFGRRRQLRFYRECGRRLRTLVHAGLAGSPQPAPLLREGSVVLAPSGTRPARRDRVTFRRHHPGS
;
A
#
# COMPACT_ATOMS: atom_id res chain seq x y z
N MET A 1 -9.81 38.88 -4.44
CA MET A 1 -9.02 37.98 -5.31
C MET A 1 -7.98 37.22 -4.46
N ARG A 2 -8.36 36.14 -3.76
CA ARG A 2 -7.46 35.28 -2.94
C ARG A 2 -7.95 33.82 -2.84
N ALA A 3 -8.51 33.30 -3.94
CA ALA A 3 -8.87 31.90 -4.06
C ALA A 3 -7.74 31.14 -4.77
N ARG A 4 -6.81 30.52 -4.03
CA ARG A 4 -5.91 29.45 -4.56
C ARG A 4 -4.93 28.79 -3.56
N LEU A 5 -4.99 29.05 -2.25
CA LEU A 5 -4.04 28.43 -1.29
C LEU A 5 -4.51 27.12 -0.65
N LEU A 6 -5.74 26.65 -0.92
CA LEU A 6 -6.31 25.45 -0.28
C LEU A 6 -7.18 24.63 -1.26
N GLY A 7 -6.67 24.35 -2.47
CA GLY A 7 -7.39 23.54 -3.45
C GLY A 7 -7.63 22.12 -2.91
N GLY A 8 -8.88 21.75 -2.66
CA GLY A 8 -9.27 20.37 -2.37
C GLY A 8 -8.80 19.47 -3.51
N THR A 9 -8.11 18.37 -3.17
CA THR A 9 -7.74 17.38 -4.17
C THR A 9 -8.98 16.59 -4.55
N ASP A 10 -9.39 16.68 -5.82
CA ASP A 10 -10.35 15.75 -6.42
C ASP A 10 -9.62 14.40 -6.62
N HIS A 11 -9.67 13.56 -5.59
CA HIS A 11 -9.01 12.26 -5.57
C HIS A 11 -9.61 11.34 -6.65
N ALA A 12 -10.90 11.48 -6.95
CA ALA A 12 -11.58 10.70 -7.98
C ALA A 12 -11.05 11.07 -9.38
N ARG A 13 -10.88 12.36 -9.68
CA ARG A 13 -10.25 12.80 -10.93
C ARG A 13 -8.80 12.34 -11.03
N ALA A 14 -7.99 12.55 -9.99
CA ALA A 14 -6.59 12.14 -9.99
C ALA A 14 -6.44 10.62 -10.18
N LEU A 15 -7.32 9.83 -9.56
CA LEU A 15 -7.42 8.38 -9.78
C LEU A 15 -7.77 8.04 -11.23
N ARG A 16 -8.81 8.70 -11.80
CA ARG A 16 -9.22 8.48 -13.20
C ARG A 16 -8.12 8.79 -14.20
N GLU A 17 -7.27 9.79 -13.93
CA GLU A 17 -6.14 10.17 -14.80
C GLU A 17 -5.03 9.10 -14.83
N LEU A 18 -4.93 8.24 -13.81
CA LEU A 18 -3.94 7.15 -13.77
C LEU A 18 -4.10 6.13 -14.90
N ARG A 19 -5.31 6.00 -15.48
CA ARG A 19 -5.58 5.08 -16.60
C ARG A 19 -4.67 5.32 -17.80
N HIS A 20 -4.24 6.56 -18.00
CA HIS A 20 -3.38 6.98 -19.11
C HIS A 20 -1.89 6.89 -18.80
N ARG A 21 -1.54 6.59 -17.54
CA ARG A 21 -0.14 6.49 -17.11
C ARG A 21 0.33 5.04 -17.24
N ARG A 22 1.55 4.89 -17.76
CA ARG A 22 2.24 3.61 -17.91
C ARG A 22 3.10 3.32 -16.67
N VAL A 23 3.46 2.06 -16.49
CA VAL A 23 4.52 1.64 -15.57
C VAL A 23 5.80 2.41 -15.92
N ASN A 24 6.53 2.85 -14.90
CA ASN A 24 7.62 3.81 -15.08
C ASN A 24 9.01 3.21 -15.27
N PHE A 25 9.12 1.88 -15.27
CA PHE A 25 10.33 1.08 -15.50
C PHE A 25 10.01 -0.17 -16.34
N THR A 26 11.02 -0.94 -16.73
CA THR A 26 10.87 -2.26 -17.38
C THR A 26 11.62 -3.33 -16.58
N ALA A 27 11.26 -4.60 -16.76
CA ALA A 27 11.85 -5.71 -16.01
C ALA A 27 13.37 -5.80 -16.21
N GLU A 28 13.86 -5.51 -17.41
CA GLU A 28 15.29 -5.52 -17.76
C GLU A 28 16.09 -4.45 -17.00
N GLN A 29 15.42 -3.40 -16.53
CA GLN A 29 16.05 -2.35 -15.74
C GLN A 29 16.27 -2.76 -14.28
N VAL A 30 15.68 -3.85 -13.81
CA VAL A 30 15.75 -4.29 -12.41
C VAL A 30 16.99 -5.15 -12.22
N HIS A 31 17.96 -4.65 -11.45
CA HIS A 31 19.20 -5.37 -11.14
C HIS A 31 19.74 -4.93 -9.78
N PRO A 32 20.53 -5.76 -9.08
CA PRO A 32 21.04 -5.44 -7.74
C PRO A 32 21.75 -4.08 -7.62
N ALA A 33 22.49 -3.66 -8.64
CA ALA A 33 23.16 -2.37 -8.64
C ALA A 33 22.14 -1.21 -8.77
N GLY A 34 22.03 -0.37 -7.74
CA GLY A 34 21.19 0.84 -7.77
C GLY A 34 19.70 0.60 -7.47
N TRP A 35 19.30 -0.64 -7.19
CA TRP A 35 17.98 -0.99 -6.67
C TRP A 35 18.09 -1.52 -5.24
N HIS A 36 17.07 -1.25 -4.46
CA HIS A 36 16.88 -1.81 -3.13
C HIS A 36 15.90 -2.95 -3.21
N PHE A 37 16.23 -4.08 -2.60
CA PHE A 37 15.38 -5.26 -2.49
C PHE A 37 15.08 -5.47 -1.00
N ASP A 38 13.81 -5.60 -0.68
CA ASP A 38 13.33 -5.72 0.69
C ASP A 38 12.38 -6.92 0.81
N THR A 39 12.56 -7.68 1.89
CA THR A 39 11.62 -8.71 2.33
C THR A 39 11.39 -8.53 3.82
N HIS A 40 10.13 -8.41 4.21
CA HIS A 40 9.72 -8.27 5.60
C HIS A 40 8.61 -9.27 5.90
N ARG A 41 8.84 -10.10 6.93
CA ARG A 41 7.88 -11.08 7.42
C ARG A 41 7.38 -10.67 8.79
N HIS A 42 6.08 -10.78 8.99
CA HIS A 42 5.42 -10.41 10.23
C HIS A 42 4.48 -11.55 10.65
N PRO A 43 4.78 -12.28 11.73
CA PRO A 43 3.83 -13.21 12.33
C PRO A 43 2.54 -12.48 12.70
N VAL A 44 1.41 -13.00 12.23
CA VAL A 44 0.08 -12.43 12.47
C VAL A 44 -0.62 -13.21 13.58
N ALA A 45 -0.79 -14.52 13.40
CA ALA A 45 -1.45 -15.42 14.33
C ALA A 45 -1.10 -16.88 14.01
N TYR A 46 -1.69 -17.82 14.76
CA TYR A 46 -1.66 -19.24 14.48
C TYR A 46 -3.07 -19.76 14.28
N GLU A 47 -3.23 -20.66 13.32
CA GLU A 47 -4.39 -21.53 13.11
C GLU A 47 -4.00 -22.98 13.42
N ARG A 48 -4.95 -23.90 13.36
CA ARG A 48 -4.63 -25.33 13.35
C ARG A 48 -3.82 -25.70 12.09
N PRO A 49 -2.88 -26.68 12.19
CA PRO A 49 -2.28 -27.31 11.02
C PRO A 49 -3.34 -27.82 10.03
N GLY A 50 -3.02 -27.76 8.74
CA GLY A 50 -3.93 -28.05 7.63
C GLY A 50 -4.46 -26.79 6.93
N PRO A 51 -5.50 -26.93 6.08
CA PRO A 51 -6.07 -25.83 5.29
C PRO A 51 -6.50 -24.62 6.16
N PRO A 52 -6.62 -23.41 5.59
CA PRO A 52 -7.14 -22.24 6.31
C PRO A 52 -8.47 -22.52 7.02
N GLU A 53 -8.59 -22.05 8.26
CA GLU A 53 -9.82 -22.19 9.04
C GLU A 53 -10.87 -21.17 8.53
N PRO A 54 -12.14 -21.58 8.30
CA PRO A 54 -13.20 -20.64 7.94
C PRO A 54 -13.38 -19.55 9.00
N GLY A 55 -13.36 -18.27 8.60
CA GLY A 55 -13.35 -17.11 9.49
C GLY A 55 -12.06 -16.97 10.31
N GLY A 56 -11.02 -17.75 9.97
CA GLY A 56 -9.74 -17.79 10.65
C GLY A 56 -8.86 -16.59 10.37
N ALA A 57 -7.68 -16.59 10.99
CA ALA A 57 -6.71 -15.50 10.89
C ALA A 57 -6.24 -15.26 9.44
N TRP A 58 -6.08 -16.33 8.66
CA TRP A 58 -5.65 -16.25 7.27
C TRP A 58 -6.70 -15.58 6.39
N GLU A 59 -7.98 -15.98 6.49
CA GLU A 59 -9.07 -15.36 5.72
C GLU A 59 -9.25 -13.88 6.09
N LEU A 60 -9.27 -13.57 7.40
CA LEU A 60 -9.36 -12.18 7.90
C LEU A 60 -8.19 -11.32 7.42
N ALA A 61 -6.96 -11.86 7.45
CA ALA A 61 -5.79 -11.17 6.95
C ALA A 61 -5.89 -10.92 5.44
N CYS A 62 -6.37 -11.89 4.66
CA CYS A 62 -6.57 -11.74 3.21
C CYS A 62 -7.55 -10.61 2.89
N GLU A 63 -8.67 -10.52 3.61
CA GLU A 63 -9.64 -9.43 3.43
C GLU A 63 -9.01 -8.05 3.71
N LEU A 64 -8.31 -7.93 4.84
CA LEU A 64 -7.64 -6.69 5.22
C LEU A 64 -6.51 -6.30 4.24
N VAL A 65 -5.79 -7.28 3.70
CA VAL A 65 -4.75 -7.07 2.69
C VAL A 65 -5.36 -6.68 1.34
N ARG A 66 -6.48 -7.30 0.93
CA ARG A 66 -7.24 -6.94 -0.27
C ARG A 66 -7.65 -5.48 -0.31
N ASP A 67 -8.13 -4.98 0.82
CA ASP A 67 -8.68 -3.63 0.90
C ASP A 67 -7.64 -2.58 1.30
N TYR A 68 -6.37 -2.97 1.43
CA TYR A 68 -5.24 -2.13 1.83
C TYR A 68 -5.38 -1.53 3.25
N GLU A 69 -6.17 -2.19 4.10
CA GLU A 69 -6.47 -1.77 5.47
C GLU A 69 -5.28 -1.93 6.42
N PHE A 70 -4.31 -2.77 6.07
CA PHE A 70 -3.06 -2.94 6.83
C PHE A 70 -2.15 -1.71 6.79
N SER A 71 -2.32 -0.81 5.81
CA SER A 71 -1.40 0.30 5.59
C SER A 71 -1.37 1.29 6.77
N ALA A 72 -0.21 1.87 7.05
CA ALA A 72 -0.03 2.83 8.14
C ALA A 72 -0.55 4.24 7.75
N PRO A 73 -1.73 4.67 8.24
CA PRO A 73 -2.44 5.85 7.72
C PRO A 73 -1.74 7.19 7.92
N GLU A 74 -0.80 7.25 8.85
CA GLU A 74 0.03 8.42 9.12
C GLU A 74 1.18 8.56 8.12
N LEU A 75 1.52 7.49 7.40
CA LEU A 75 2.59 7.42 6.42
C LEU A 75 2.05 7.39 4.99
N ILE A 76 1.05 6.53 4.74
CA ILE A 76 0.48 6.34 3.41
C ILE A 76 -1.02 6.09 3.49
N ARG A 77 -1.74 6.55 2.47
CA ARG A 77 -3.15 6.21 2.23
C ARG A 77 -3.33 5.86 0.77
N ALA A 78 -4.32 5.04 0.46
CA ALA A 78 -4.67 4.69 -0.91
C ALA A 78 -6.08 5.16 -1.24
N THR A 79 -6.27 5.65 -2.47
CA THR A 79 -7.58 5.84 -3.07
C THR A 79 -7.71 4.94 -4.29
N TYR A 80 -8.81 4.20 -4.40
CA TYR A 80 -9.06 3.29 -5.52
C TYR A 80 -10.57 3.10 -5.74
N ASP A 81 -10.93 2.56 -6.91
CA ASP A 81 -12.30 2.19 -7.24
C ASP A 81 -12.54 0.72 -6.90
N ARG A 82 -13.47 0.44 -5.97
CA ARG A 82 -13.73 -0.93 -5.50
C ARG A 82 -14.44 -1.80 -6.52
N HIS A 83 -15.10 -1.23 -7.53
CA HIS A 83 -15.76 -2.00 -8.59
C HIS A 83 -14.80 -2.49 -9.65
N VAL A 84 -13.61 -1.88 -9.75
CA VAL A 84 -12.56 -2.38 -10.63
C VAL A 84 -11.95 -3.63 -9.98
N PRO A 85 -11.84 -4.77 -10.68
CA PRO A 85 -11.17 -5.96 -10.17
C PRO A 85 -9.77 -5.65 -9.64
N LEU A 86 -9.27 -6.44 -8.68
CA LEU A 86 -7.96 -6.19 -8.07
C LEU A 86 -6.86 -6.17 -9.14
N SER A 87 -6.82 -7.17 -10.03
CA SER A 87 -5.91 -7.18 -11.17
C SER A 87 -6.15 -6.00 -12.11
N GLY A 88 -5.10 -5.24 -12.41
CA GLY A 88 -5.15 -4.05 -13.26
C GLY A 88 -5.67 -2.78 -12.56
N ARG A 89 -6.09 -2.86 -11.29
CA ARG A 89 -6.62 -1.71 -10.54
C ARG A 89 -5.57 -0.61 -10.42
N ASN A 90 -5.95 0.61 -10.80
CA ASN A 90 -5.15 1.80 -10.48
C ASN A 90 -5.42 2.22 -9.03
N MET A 91 -4.38 2.64 -8.32
CA MET A 91 -4.49 3.19 -6.98
C MET A 91 -3.69 4.49 -6.90
N LEU A 92 -4.29 5.50 -6.28
CA LEU A 92 -3.62 6.75 -5.96
C LEU A 92 -3.11 6.70 -4.52
N LEU A 93 -1.80 6.66 -4.35
CA LEU A 93 -1.15 6.68 -3.04
C LEU A 93 -0.88 8.11 -2.60
N GLU A 94 -1.31 8.46 -1.39
CA GLU A 94 -0.98 9.69 -0.69
C GLU A 94 0.16 9.43 0.30
N GLY A 95 1.39 9.74 -0.09
CA GLY A 95 2.55 9.75 0.80
C GLY A 95 2.54 10.97 1.72
N ARG A 96 2.70 10.77 3.03
CA ARG A 96 2.56 11.81 4.06
C ARG A 96 3.89 12.10 4.75
N PHE A 97 4.41 13.32 4.60
CA PHE A 97 5.72 13.71 5.16
C PHE A 97 5.72 15.13 5.72
N PHE A 98 5.81 15.34 7.03
CA PHE A 98 6.02 16.66 7.68
C PHE A 98 5.29 17.85 7.00
N GLY A 99 3.96 17.75 6.81
CA GLY A 99 3.15 18.79 6.15
C GLY A 99 3.09 18.71 4.61
N LEU A 100 3.97 17.93 3.98
CA LEU A 100 3.91 17.59 2.57
C LEU A 100 2.99 16.38 2.31
N ARG A 101 2.35 16.41 1.15
CA ARG A 101 1.51 15.34 0.60
C ARG A 101 1.91 15.07 -0.85
N PHE A 102 2.32 13.84 -1.12
CA PHE A 102 2.70 13.37 -2.45
C PHE A 102 1.63 12.42 -2.98
N TYR A 103 1.04 12.77 -4.12
CA TYR A 103 0.07 11.93 -4.79
C TYR A 103 0.73 11.17 -5.94
N MET A 104 0.77 9.85 -5.82
CA MET A 104 1.57 8.97 -6.66
C MET A 104 0.72 7.81 -7.16
N GLY A 105 0.77 7.53 -8.45
CA GLY A 105 -0.01 6.45 -9.05
C GLY A 105 0.72 5.12 -9.02
N VAL A 106 -0.01 4.06 -8.71
CA VAL A 106 0.42 2.67 -8.86
C VAL A 106 -0.66 1.87 -9.57
N ARG A 107 -0.30 0.71 -10.13
CA ARG A 107 -1.23 -0.23 -10.73
C ARG A 107 -0.97 -1.63 -10.22
N VAL A 108 -2.01 -2.34 -9.83
CA VAL A 108 -1.92 -3.76 -9.48
C VAL A 108 -1.60 -4.55 -10.74
N THR A 109 -0.47 -5.24 -10.74
CA THR A 109 0.00 -6.05 -11.89
C THR A 109 0.11 -7.53 -11.56
N HIS A 110 -0.07 -7.90 -10.29
CA HIS A 110 0.04 -9.26 -9.83
C HIS A 110 -1.01 -9.55 -8.76
N VAL A 111 -1.63 -10.71 -8.86
CA VAL A 111 -2.51 -11.31 -7.86
C VAL A 111 -2.14 -12.77 -7.79
N VAL A 112 -1.91 -13.28 -6.58
CA VAL A 112 -1.56 -14.68 -6.33
C VAL A 112 -2.61 -15.29 -5.41
N ASP A 113 -3.00 -16.51 -5.72
CA ASP A 113 -3.94 -17.29 -4.95
C ASP A 113 -3.65 -18.78 -5.20
N GLU A 114 -2.72 -19.35 -4.45
CA GLU A 114 -2.21 -20.70 -4.70
C GLU A 114 -1.79 -21.43 -3.42
N GLU A 115 -1.51 -22.71 -3.57
CA GLU A 115 -0.80 -23.52 -2.59
C GLU A 115 0.52 -23.97 -3.22
N ARG A 116 1.64 -23.75 -2.52
CA ARG A 116 2.98 -24.17 -2.97
C ARG A 116 3.78 -24.71 -1.79
N ASP A 117 4.38 -25.89 -1.95
CA ASP A 117 5.29 -26.50 -0.97
C ASP A 117 4.74 -26.54 0.48
N GLY A 118 3.46 -26.88 0.64
CA GLY A 118 2.80 -26.91 1.96
C GLY A 118 2.51 -25.53 2.56
N ILE A 119 2.51 -24.48 1.73
CA ILE A 119 2.19 -23.11 2.10
C ILE A 119 0.99 -22.63 1.28
N ARG A 120 -0.05 -22.16 1.97
CA ARG A 120 -1.17 -21.47 1.34
C ARG A 120 -0.85 -19.99 1.22
N VAL A 121 -0.90 -19.45 -0.01
CA VAL A 121 -0.52 -18.07 -0.32
C VAL A 121 -1.69 -17.35 -0.99
N TRP A 122 -2.02 -16.17 -0.47
CA TRP A 122 -2.88 -15.22 -1.16
C TRP A 122 -2.29 -13.82 -1.05
N GLY A 123 -2.34 -13.05 -2.12
CA GLY A 123 -1.76 -11.72 -2.12
C GLY A 123 -1.86 -11.00 -3.44
N TRP A 124 -1.29 -9.80 -3.48
CA TRP A 124 -1.23 -9.00 -4.69
C TRP A 124 -0.09 -8.00 -4.62
N GLY A 125 0.31 -7.51 -5.79
CA GLY A 125 1.38 -6.53 -5.91
C GLY A 125 1.06 -5.45 -6.93
N TYR A 126 1.64 -4.28 -6.71
CA TYR A 126 1.53 -3.15 -7.62
C TYR A 126 2.89 -2.70 -8.14
N GLU A 127 2.87 -2.07 -9.31
CA GLU A 127 4.00 -1.36 -9.91
C GLU A 127 3.76 0.14 -9.97
N THR A 128 4.83 0.91 -9.83
CA THR A 128 4.78 2.37 -9.85
C THR A 128 4.54 2.94 -11.25
N LEU A 129 3.67 3.93 -11.37
CA LEU A 129 3.36 4.59 -12.64
C LEU A 129 4.21 5.84 -12.89
N LYS A 130 4.24 6.33 -14.13
CA LYS A 130 4.95 7.58 -14.49
C LYS A 130 4.50 8.74 -13.59
N GLY A 131 5.46 9.50 -13.07
CA GLY A 131 5.22 10.57 -12.09
C GLY A 131 5.32 10.13 -10.62
N HIS A 132 5.54 8.85 -10.33
CA HIS A 132 5.88 8.36 -8.97
C HIS A 132 7.29 8.84 -8.56
N LEU A 133 7.55 8.96 -7.24
CA LEU A 133 8.89 9.30 -6.71
C LEU A 133 9.94 8.21 -6.94
N GLU A 134 9.47 7.02 -7.21
CA GLU A 134 10.24 5.78 -7.23
C GLU A 134 9.81 4.96 -8.44
N GLN A 135 10.72 4.13 -8.90
CA GLN A 135 10.47 3.04 -9.83
C GLN A 135 10.53 1.76 -9.02
N GLY A 136 9.51 0.91 -9.13
CA GLY A 136 9.53 -0.37 -8.45
C GLY A 136 8.19 -1.04 -8.29
N ARG A 137 8.24 -2.10 -7.51
CA ARG A 137 7.12 -2.99 -7.21
C ARG A 137 7.09 -3.31 -5.73
N MET A 138 5.88 -3.44 -5.19
CA MET A 138 5.62 -3.97 -3.86
C MET A 138 4.58 -5.07 -3.96
N ASP A 139 4.84 -6.20 -3.31
CA ASP A 139 3.94 -7.32 -3.14
C ASP A 139 3.57 -7.47 -1.66
N TYR A 140 2.30 -7.76 -1.42
CA TYR A 140 1.72 -7.96 -0.09
C TYR A 140 1.00 -9.30 -0.08
N GLU A 141 1.55 -10.24 0.69
CA GLU A 141 1.09 -11.63 0.73
C GLU A 141 0.73 -12.02 2.16
N VAL A 142 -0.35 -12.78 2.30
CA VAL A 142 -0.70 -13.53 3.49
C VAL A 142 -0.36 -14.99 3.22
N VAL A 143 0.51 -15.55 4.04
CA VAL A 143 0.97 -16.94 3.91
C VAL A 143 0.57 -17.72 5.15
N LYS A 144 0.06 -18.94 4.96
CA LYS A 144 -0.15 -19.92 6.03
C LYS A 144 0.74 -21.12 5.76
N ASP A 145 1.60 -21.45 6.72
CA ASP A 145 2.29 -22.73 6.76
C ASP A 145 1.30 -23.81 7.19
N LEU A 146 1.05 -24.80 6.32
CA LEU A 146 0.04 -25.83 6.56
C LEU A 146 0.50 -26.90 7.57
N THR A 147 1.80 -26.96 7.87
CA THR A 147 2.35 -27.91 8.86
C THR A 147 2.29 -27.33 10.27
N SER A 148 2.72 -26.08 10.44
CA SER A 148 2.77 -25.41 11.74
C SER A 148 1.52 -24.61 12.08
N GLY A 149 0.71 -24.25 11.08
CA GLY A 149 -0.44 -23.37 11.22
C GLY A 149 -0.08 -21.88 11.37
N LEU A 150 1.21 -21.51 11.25
CA LEU A 150 1.64 -20.12 11.34
C LEU A 150 1.09 -19.30 10.17
N VAL A 151 0.41 -18.18 10.49
CA VAL A 151 -0.02 -17.18 9.51
C VAL A 151 0.92 -15.97 9.59
N GLU A 152 1.55 -15.63 8.46
CA GLU A 152 2.42 -14.46 8.33
C GLU A 152 1.93 -13.49 7.26
N PHE A 153 2.27 -12.22 7.48
CA PHE A 153 2.19 -11.19 6.47
C PHE A 153 3.57 -10.91 5.91
N VAL A 154 3.71 -11.06 4.59
CA VAL A 154 4.97 -10.92 3.88
C VAL A 154 4.87 -9.73 2.94
N ILE A 155 5.80 -8.81 3.10
CA ILE A 155 5.97 -7.67 2.20
C ILE A 155 7.28 -7.89 1.47
N THR A 156 7.22 -8.05 0.16
CA THR A 156 8.41 -8.06 -0.70
C THR A 156 8.36 -6.88 -1.64
N GLY A 157 9.51 -6.38 -2.05
CA GLY A 157 9.54 -5.31 -3.03
C GLY A 157 10.92 -4.99 -3.49
N TYR A 158 10.96 -4.32 -4.64
CA TYR A 158 12.18 -3.72 -5.14
C TYR A 158 11.89 -2.31 -5.62
N SER A 159 12.81 -1.40 -5.33
CA SER A 159 12.63 -0.01 -5.72
C SER A 159 13.95 0.71 -5.94
N ARG A 160 13.91 1.72 -6.79
CA ARG A 160 14.93 2.77 -6.87
C ARG A 160 14.26 4.12 -6.99
N ARG A 161 15.02 5.17 -6.74
CA ARG A 161 14.55 6.55 -6.96
C ARG A 161 14.27 6.78 -8.44
N ALA A 162 13.21 7.54 -8.73
CA ALA A 162 12.96 7.97 -10.10
C ALA A 162 14.11 8.88 -10.59
N PRO A 163 14.72 8.63 -11.77
CA PRO A 163 15.83 9.43 -12.29
C PRO A 163 15.49 10.92 -12.42
N THR A 164 14.22 11.21 -12.72
CA THR A 164 13.63 12.53 -12.97
C THR A 164 13.38 13.36 -11.70
N LEU A 165 13.71 12.87 -10.50
CA LEU A 165 13.50 13.64 -9.28
C LEU A 165 14.37 14.91 -9.24
N GLY A 166 13.72 16.04 -8.97
CA GLY A 166 14.41 17.31 -8.74
C GLY A 166 15.29 17.30 -7.46
N PRO A 167 16.32 18.16 -7.38
CA PRO A 167 17.32 18.15 -6.30
C PRO A 167 16.74 18.28 -4.88
N LEU A 168 15.70 19.11 -4.70
CA LEU A 168 15.07 19.35 -3.39
C LEU A 168 14.32 18.12 -2.86
N VAL A 169 13.69 17.34 -3.74
CA VAL A 169 13.02 16.08 -3.36
C VAL A 169 14.04 14.97 -3.12
N LYS A 170 15.13 14.96 -3.90
CA LYS A 170 16.28 14.06 -3.67
C LYS A 170 16.87 14.26 -2.26
N LEU A 171 17.02 15.50 -1.80
CA LEU A 171 17.57 15.81 -0.48
C LEU A 171 16.64 15.40 0.67
N GLY A 172 15.34 15.70 0.56
CA GLY A 172 14.34 15.30 1.56
C GLY A 172 14.19 13.77 1.67
N TRP A 173 14.29 13.05 0.55
CA TRP A 173 14.24 11.58 0.54
C TRP A 173 15.54 10.93 1.00
N TRP A 174 16.69 11.55 0.73
CA TRP A 174 17.99 11.09 1.22
C TRP A 174 18.13 11.16 2.73
N LEU A 175 17.61 12.21 3.38
CA LEU A 175 17.74 12.40 4.83
C LEU A 175 16.86 11.43 5.66
N PHE A 176 15.72 10.98 5.14
CA PHE A 176 14.71 10.26 5.94
C PHE A 176 14.12 9.00 5.29
N GLY A 177 14.49 8.74 4.04
CA GLY A 177 14.37 7.53 3.23
C GLY A 177 14.04 6.23 3.95
N ARG A 178 15.15 5.55 4.21
CA ARG A 178 15.19 4.18 4.68
C ARG A 178 14.54 4.02 6.04
N ARG A 179 14.75 4.96 6.97
CA ARG A 179 14.13 4.91 8.31
C ARG A 179 12.61 4.92 8.24
N ARG A 180 12.03 5.73 7.34
CA ARG A 180 10.57 5.78 7.14
C ARG A 180 10.03 4.56 6.41
N GLN A 181 10.77 4.04 5.44
CA GLN A 181 10.41 2.80 4.74
C GLN A 181 10.37 1.61 5.72
N LEU A 182 11.42 1.44 6.53
CA LEU A 182 11.44 0.41 7.58
C LEU A 182 10.34 0.60 8.62
N ARG A 183 10.06 1.86 9.00
CA ARG A 183 8.92 2.17 9.87
C ARG A 183 7.59 1.77 9.22
N PHE A 184 7.41 2.06 7.93
CA PHE A 184 6.21 1.68 7.19
C PHE A 184 5.96 0.17 7.26
N TYR A 185 6.96 -0.65 6.94
CA TYR A 185 6.81 -2.11 6.99
C TYR A 185 6.44 -2.60 8.40
N ARG A 186 7.14 -2.11 9.42
CA ARG A 186 6.84 -2.45 10.83
C ARG A 186 5.41 -2.07 11.24
N GLU A 187 4.97 -0.87 10.88
CA GLU A 187 3.61 -0.41 11.23
C GLU A 187 2.53 -1.17 10.46
N CYS A 188 2.79 -1.56 9.21
CA CYS A 188 1.90 -2.41 8.43
C CYS A 188 1.67 -3.77 9.10
N GLY A 189 2.76 -4.47 9.45
CA GLY A 189 2.66 -5.74 10.17
C GLY A 189 1.95 -5.63 11.52
N ARG A 190 2.30 -4.60 12.31
CA ARG A 190 1.67 -4.33 13.61
C ARG A 190 0.17 -4.06 13.48
N ARG A 191 -0.22 -3.24 12.50
CA ARG A 191 -1.62 -2.87 12.24
C ARG A 191 -2.43 -4.08 11.79
N LEU A 192 -1.94 -4.84 10.80
CA LEU A 192 -2.64 -6.04 10.34
C LEU A 192 -2.86 -7.03 11.49
N ARG A 193 -1.83 -7.33 12.27
CA ARG A 193 -1.93 -8.20 13.45
C ARG A 193 -3.00 -7.71 14.43
N THR A 194 -3.06 -6.40 14.69
CA THR A 194 -4.06 -5.82 15.60
C THR A 194 -5.48 -6.01 15.06
N LEU A 195 -5.70 -5.78 13.77
CA LEU A 195 -7.01 -5.91 13.13
C LEU A 195 -7.47 -7.37 13.04
N VAL A 196 -6.56 -8.30 12.75
CA VAL A 196 -6.86 -9.74 12.73
C VAL A 196 -7.26 -10.22 14.12
N HIS A 197 -6.47 -9.91 15.17
CA HIS A 197 -6.84 -10.29 16.53
C HIS A 197 -8.15 -9.67 17.00
N ALA A 198 -8.45 -8.43 16.60
CA ALA A 198 -9.75 -7.83 16.89
C ALA A 198 -10.89 -8.59 16.22
N GLY A 199 -10.73 -8.98 14.96
CA GLY A 199 -11.69 -9.81 14.22
C GLY A 199 -11.93 -11.18 14.85
N LEU A 200 -10.85 -11.87 15.24
CA LEU A 200 -10.94 -13.15 15.95
C LEU A 200 -11.66 -13.02 17.30
N ALA A 201 -11.57 -11.85 17.95
CA ALA A 201 -12.32 -11.53 19.16
C ALA A 201 -13.77 -11.07 18.88
N GLY A 202 -14.25 -11.16 17.63
CA GLY A 202 -15.60 -10.79 17.23
C GLY A 202 -15.82 -9.29 16.99
N SER A 203 -14.77 -8.48 16.97
CA SER A 203 -14.89 -7.07 16.59
C SER A 203 -15.17 -6.95 15.09
N PRO A 204 -16.05 -6.02 14.66
CA PRO A 204 -16.28 -5.81 13.25
C PRO A 204 -15.00 -5.32 12.55
N GLN A 205 -14.71 -5.87 11.37
CA GLN A 205 -13.60 -5.43 10.54
C GLN A 205 -13.83 -3.98 10.06
N PRO A 206 -12.76 -3.18 9.88
CA PRO A 206 -12.87 -1.85 9.29
C PRO A 206 -13.49 -1.96 7.90
N ALA A 207 -14.66 -1.33 7.72
CA ALA A 207 -15.33 -1.27 6.43
C ALA A 207 -14.86 -0.03 5.65
N PRO A 208 -14.51 -0.18 4.35
CA PRO A 208 -14.07 0.91 3.50
C PRO A 208 -15.05 2.08 3.48
N LEU A 209 -14.58 3.28 3.84
CA LEU A 209 -15.39 4.50 3.72
C LEU A 209 -15.56 4.88 2.24
N LEU A 210 -16.80 4.82 1.74
CA LEU A 210 -17.18 5.32 0.43
C LEU A 210 -17.21 6.85 0.47
N ARG A 211 -16.41 7.49 -0.39
CA ARG A 211 -16.35 8.97 -0.49
C ARG A 211 -17.31 9.49 -1.56
N GLU A 212 -17.23 8.93 -2.75
CA GLU A 212 -18.00 9.30 -3.95
C GLU A 212 -18.28 8.04 -4.77
N GLY A 213 -19.52 7.53 -4.73
CA GLY A 213 -19.88 6.28 -5.41
C GLY A 213 -19.02 5.10 -4.93
N SER A 214 -18.20 4.56 -5.81
CA SER A 214 -17.35 3.39 -5.58
C SER A 214 -15.93 3.69 -5.11
N VAL A 215 -15.58 4.97 -4.97
CA VAL A 215 -14.23 5.39 -4.57
C VAL A 215 -14.04 5.18 -3.07
N VAL A 216 -13.04 4.35 -2.75
CA VAL A 216 -12.61 4.00 -1.40
C VAL A 216 -11.38 4.81 -1.01
N LEU A 217 -11.33 5.24 0.25
CA LEU A 217 -10.12 5.71 0.91
C LEU A 217 -9.68 4.69 1.97
N ALA A 218 -8.52 4.07 1.74
CA ALA A 218 -7.91 3.12 2.67
C ALA A 218 -6.67 3.73 3.36
N PRO A 219 -6.41 3.37 4.63
CA PRO A 219 -7.25 2.52 5.46
C PRO A 219 -8.44 3.33 6.06
N SER A 220 -9.45 2.61 6.52
CA SER A 220 -10.66 3.15 7.12
C SER A 220 -10.44 3.77 8.49
N GLY A 221 -11.40 4.58 8.95
CA GLY A 221 -11.33 5.26 10.25
C GLY A 221 -10.33 6.42 10.32
N THR A 222 -9.75 6.84 9.19
CA THR A 222 -8.75 7.90 9.14
C THR A 222 -9.37 9.29 9.20
N ARG A 223 -9.46 9.86 10.41
CA ARG A 223 -9.85 11.26 10.60
C ARG A 223 -8.73 12.21 10.14
N PRO A 224 -9.03 13.33 9.45
CA PRO A 224 -8.04 14.38 9.20
C PRO A 224 -7.54 14.95 10.53
N ALA A 225 -6.22 14.97 10.73
CA ALA A 225 -5.66 15.62 11.92
C ALA A 225 -5.75 17.15 11.76
N ARG A 226 -5.80 17.92 12.86
CA ARG A 226 -5.80 19.41 12.78
C ARG A 226 -4.63 19.97 11.95
N ARG A 227 -3.48 19.28 11.97
CA ARG A 227 -2.28 19.60 11.16
C ARG A 227 -2.43 19.33 9.65
N ASP A 228 -3.49 18.64 9.22
CA ASP A 228 -3.80 18.43 7.79
C ASP A 228 -4.40 19.69 7.13
N ARG A 229 -4.63 20.76 7.90
CA ARG A 229 -5.17 22.05 7.41
C ARG A 229 -4.14 22.92 6.67
N VAL A 230 -2.84 22.71 6.95
CA VAL A 230 -1.74 23.43 6.27
C VAL A 230 -0.85 22.37 5.63
N THR A 231 -1.22 21.94 4.41
CA THR A 231 -0.45 20.94 3.67
C THR A 231 -0.09 21.44 2.29
N PHE A 232 1.20 21.34 1.93
CA PHE A 232 1.65 21.52 0.56
C PHE A 232 1.47 20.20 -0.20
N ARG A 233 0.76 20.26 -1.32
CA ARG A 233 0.37 19.09 -2.12
C ARG A 233 1.14 19.11 -3.44
N ARG A 234 1.75 17.97 -3.79
CA ARG A 234 2.40 17.78 -5.09
C ARG A 234 1.83 16.54 -5.77
N HIS A 235 1.26 16.74 -6.95
CA HIS A 235 0.81 15.68 -7.84
C HIS A 235 1.96 15.23 -8.73
N HIS A 236 2.10 13.91 -8.90
CA HIS A 236 3.08 13.32 -9.80
C HIS A 236 4.50 13.90 -9.62
N PRO A 237 5.06 13.81 -8.41
CA PRO A 237 6.30 14.50 -8.06
C PRO A 237 7.56 14.02 -8.81
N GLY A 238 7.50 12.89 -9.52
CA GLY A 238 8.56 12.42 -10.42
C GLY A 238 8.37 12.82 -11.88
N SER A 239 7.43 13.72 -12.18
CA SER A 239 7.32 14.38 -13.50
C SER A 239 8.23 15.60 -13.56
#